data_AF-A0A1T4VT33-F1
#
_entry.id   AF-A0A1T4VT33-F1
#
_cell.length_a   1.000
_cell.length_b   1.000
_cell.length_c   1.000
_cell.angle_alpha   90.00
_cell.angle_beta   90.00
_cell.angle_gamma   90.00
#
_symmetry.space_group_name_H-M   'P 1'
#
loop_
_entity.id
_entity.type
_entity.pdbx_description
1 polymer ?
#
loop_
_entity_poly.entity_id
_entity_poly.type
_entity_poly.pdbx_seq_one_letter_code
_entity_poly.pdbx_strand_id
1 'polypeptide(L)'
;MSLKNISIRYQILIPIAMLVVATFSVLFFAKYEVESAIESVSNTARQAAADKDKVTKLADLAWAMRVEAIYGIYDEQRAKEMDANVAKLSREAMTITRELSQTVALRDLASRIETSVSEYSRYTQRQAKPTILSYFNQELEEVRYNAMVSEYRAKGADMMEDINALSLFINPLVEKDLKASDVEADQMIMTAGVAMSGAMIVAMLFGWWMSGVIVKPLLELQDVMRKLAGGDLNVKASDEGTNELSRLGRDANQTIGQLRSTVGTWLCCLIRLEDMAA
;
A
#
# COMPACT_ATOMS: atom_id res chain seq x y z
N MET A 1 -32.78 -9.29 25.75
CA MET A 1 -33.10 -10.74 25.63
C MET A 1 -32.12 -11.51 26.49
N SER A 2 -32.58 -12.32 27.44
CA SER A 2 -31.72 -13.06 28.37
C SER A 2 -31.04 -14.22 27.65
N LEU A 3 -29.70 -14.22 27.61
CA LEU A 3 -28.89 -15.28 26.98
C LEU A 3 -29.11 -16.66 27.64
N LYS A 4 -29.64 -16.70 28.87
CA LYS A 4 -29.89 -17.92 29.65
C LYS A 4 -30.85 -18.92 28.99
N ASN A 5 -31.54 -18.54 27.91
CA ASN A 5 -32.46 -19.43 27.18
C ASN A 5 -31.92 -20.01 25.86
N ILE A 6 -30.70 -19.64 25.45
CA ILE A 6 -30.07 -20.15 24.22
C ILE A 6 -29.07 -21.25 24.59
N SER A 7 -28.96 -22.29 23.74
CA SER A 7 -27.98 -23.38 23.92
C SER A 7 -26.54 -22.83 24.02
N ILE A 8 -25.75 -23.36 24.97
CA ILE A 8 -24.34 -23.02 25.19
C ILE A 8 -23.53 -23.16 23.90
N ARG A 9 -23.85 -24.17 23.08
CA ARG A 9 -23.17 -24.37 21.79
C ARG A 9 -23.28 -23.13 20.89
N TYR A 10 -24.46 -22.53 20.80
CA TYR A 10 -24.66 -21.30 20.01
C TYR A 10 -24.16 -20.05 20.74
N GLN A 11 -24.19 -20.03 22.08
CA GLN A 11 -23.56 -18.97 22.88
C GLN A 11 -22.05 -18.88 22.65
N ILE A 12 -21.39 -20.01 22.33
CA ILE A 12 -19.95 -20.06 22.01
C ILE A 12 -19.70 -19.86 20.51
N LEU A 13 -20.41 -20.58 19.64
CA LEU A 13 -20.13 -20.59 18.21
C LEU A 13 -20.39 -19.24 17.55
N ILE A 14 -21.44 -18.52 17.95
CA ILE A 14 -21.80 -17.24 17.30
C ILE A 14 -20.72 -16.18 17.56
N PRO A 15 -20.26 -15.92 18.81
CA PRO A 15 -19.17 -14.99 19.06
C PRO A 15 -17.85 -15.41 18.42
N ILE A 16 -17.50 -16.71 18.44
CA ILE A 16 -16.28 -17.20 17.80
C ILE A 16 -16.34 -17.00 16.29
N ALA A 17 -17.45 -17.35 15.65
CA ALA A 17 -17.63 -17.12 14.21
C ALA A 17 -17.54 -15.63 13.87
N MET A 18 -18.14 -14.75 14.67
CA MET A 18 -18.00 -13.30 14.52
C MET A 18 -16.54 -12.84 14.67
N LEU A 19 -15.79 -13.35 15.65
CA LEU A 19 -14.36 -13.03 15.83
C LEU A 19 -13.51 -13.48 14.65
N VAL A 20 -13.77 -14.68 14.12
CA VAL A 20 -13.07 -15.21 12.95
C VAL A 20 -13.35 -14.32 11.73
N VAL A 21 -14.62 -14.00 11.47
CA VAL A 21 -15.00 -13.12 10.35
C VAL A 21 -14.41 -11.72 10.53
N ALA A 22 -14.43 -11.16 11.73
CA ALA A 22 -13.83 -9.86 12.02
C ALA A 22 -12.31 -9.88 11.78
N THR A 23 -11.62 -10.93 12.24
CA THR A 23 -10.17 -11.08 12.04
C THR A 23 -9.84 -11.21 10.55
N PHE A 24 -10.57 -12.04 9.80
CA PHE A 24 -10.40 -12.14 8.36
C PHE A 24 -10.66 -10.81 7.64
N SER A 25 -11.68 -10.06 8.07
CA SER A 25 -12.00 -8.75 7.50
C SER A 25 -10.87 -7.75 7.72
N VAL A 26 -10.29 -7.72 8.93
CA VAL A 26 -9.16 -6.86 9.27
C VAL A 26 -7.90 -7.25 8.49
N LEU A 27 -7.59 -8.54 8.37
CA LEU A 27 -6.46 -9.02 7.59
C LEU A 27 -6.62 -8.70 6.10
N PHE A 28 -7.84 -8.86 5.57
CA PHE A 28 -8.13 -8.53 4.18
C PHE A 28 -8.00 -7.03 3.90
N PHE A 29 -8.53 -6.20 4.81
CA PHE A 29 -8.39 -4.74 4.73
C PHE A 29 -6.92 -4.29 4.82
N ALA A 30 -6.17 -4.82 5.80
CA ALA A 30 -4.75 -4.52 5.95
C ALA A 30 -3.93 -4.95 4.73
N LYS A 31 -4.24 -6.11 4.14
CA LYS A 31 -3.61 -6.55 2.90
C LYS A 31 -3.86 -5.55 1.77
N TYR A 32 -5.11 -5.13 1.59
CA TYR A 32 -5.50 -4.20 0.53
C TYR A 32 -4.81 -2.84 0.65
N GLU A 33 -4.78 -2.26 1.85
CA GLU A 33 -4.07 -1.00 2.15
C GLU A 33 -2.57 -1.10 1.86
N VAL A 34 -1.92 -2.18 2.31
CA VAL A 34 -0.47 -2.38 2.11
C VAL A 34 -0.13 -2.62 0.64
N GLU A 35 -0.91 -3.43 -0.09
CA GLU A 35 -0.70 -3.64 -1.53
C GLU A 35 -0.87 -2.33 -2.31
N SER A 36 -1.90 -1.54 -1.99
CA SER A 36 -2.13 -0.23 -2.60
C SER A 36 -1.00 0.76 -2.33
N ALA A 37 -0.51 0.83 -1.09
CA ALA A 37 0.62 1.68 -0.72
C ALA A 37 1.91 1.30 -1.47
N ILE A 38 2.22 0.01 -1.55
CA ILE A 38 3.39 -0.49 -2.29
C ILE A 38 3.25 -0.19 -3.78
N GLU A 39 2.07 -0.39 -4.36
CA GLU A 39 1.82 -0.13 -5.77
C GLU A 39 1.95 1.35 -6.12
N SER A 40 1.42 2.24 -5.28
CA SER A 40 1.53 3.70 -5.46
C SER A 40 2.99 4.17 -5.41
N VAL A 41 3.76 3.76 -4.40
CA VAL A 41 5.18 4.12 -4.25
C VAL A 41 6.00 3.54 -5.41
N SER A 42 5.78 2.27 -5.76
CA SER A 42 6.48 1.61 -6.87
C SER A 42 6.18 2.29 -8.21
N ASN A 43 4.92 2.62 -8.50
CA ASN A 43 4.53 3.26 -9.74
C ASN A 43 5.08 4.69 -9.84
N THR A 44 5.01 5.46 -8.75
CA THR A 44 5.60 6.80 -8.68
C THR A 44 7.11 6.76 -8.88
N ALA A 45 7.82 5.83 -8.22
CA ALA A 45 9.25 5.65 -8.40
C ALA A 45 9.63 5.22 -9.82
N ARG A 46 8.87 4.31 -10.43
CA ARG A 46 9.06 3.89 -11.82
C ARG A 46 8.85 5.05 -12.79
N GLN A 47 7.79 5.83 -12.61
CA GLN A 47 7.49 6.98 -13.45
C GLN A 47 8.58 8.04 -13.33
N ALA A 48 9.01 8.36 -12.11
CA ALA A 48 10.11 9.26 -11.84
C ALA A 48 11.43 8.82 -12.51
N ALA A 49 11.77 7.53 -12.40
CA ALA A 49 12.95 6.96 -13.05
C ALA A 49 12.83 7.02 -14.58
N ALA A 50 11.65 6.73 -15.13
CA ALA A 50 11.38 6.80 -16.56
C ALA A 50 11.50 8.23 -17.10
N ASP A 51 10.95 9.23 -16.40
CA ASP A 51 11.04 10.63 -16.81
C ASP A 51 12.49 11.14 -16.76
N LYS A 52 13.27 10.73 -15.75
CA LYS A 52 14.70 11.06 -15.67
C LYS A 52 15.54 10.40 -16.78
N ASP A 53 15.24 9.15 -17.13
CA ASP A 53 15.87 8.45 -18.26
C ASP A 53 15.57 9.16 -19.59
N LYS A 54 14.32 9.62 -19.79
CA LYS A 54 13.93 10.41 -20.96
C LYS A 54 14.71 11.72 -21.07
N VAL A 55 14.88 12.46 -19.98
CA VAL A 55 15.70 13.70 -19.97
C VAL A 55 17.15 13.40 -20.33
N THR A 56 17.71 12.32 -19.77
CA THR A 56 19.09 11.91 -20.07
C THR A 56 19.25 11.59 -21.56
N LYS A 57 18.30 10.84 -22.14
CA LYS A 57 18.25 10.57 -23.58
C LYS A 57 18.12 11.84 -24.43
N LEU A 58 17.34 12.83 -23.99
CA LEU A 58 17.26 14.13 -24.68
C LEU A 58 18.61 14.84 -24.69
N ALA A 59 19.33 14.84 -23.57
CA ALA A 59 20.67 15.41 -23.49
C ALA A 59 21.67 14.69 -24.42
N ASP A 60 21.61 13.35 -24.48
CA ASP A 60 22.44 12.55 -25.37
C ASP A 60 22.14 12.84 -26.86
N LEU A 61 20.87 12.93 -27.23
CA LEU A 61 20.44 13.28 -28.59
C LEU A 61 20.87 14.70 -28.97
N ALA A 62 20.73 15.67 -28.06
CA ALA A 62 21.19 17.03 -28.25
C ALA A 62 22.70 17.12 -28.43
N TRP A 63 23.46 16.36 -27.64
CA TRP A 63 24.89 16.24 -27.80
C TRP A 63 25.26 15.61 -29.16
N ALA A 64 24.61 14.52 -29.55
CA ALA A 64 24.82 13.88 -30.85
C ALA A 64 24.53 14.84 -32.02
N MET A 65 23.46 15.64 -31.95
CA MET A 65 23.16 16.67 -32.96
C MET A 65 24.25 17.74 -33.06
N ARG A 66 24.86 18.12 -31.94
CA ARG A 66 25.99 19.06 -31.92
C ARG A 66 27.27 18.43 -32.45
N VAL A 67 27.48 17.14 -32.22
CA VAL A 67 28.63 16.41 -32.76
C VAL A 67 28.54 16.33 -34.29
N GLU A 68 27.38 15.99 -34.85
CA GLU A 68 27.15 16.01 -36.30
C GLU A 68 27.44 17.40 -36.89
N ALA A 69 27.02 18.46 -36.20
CA ALA A 69 27.31 19.83 -36.61
C ALA A 69 28.80 20.16 -36.57
N ILE A 70 29.51 19.80 -35.49
CA ILE A 70 30.95 20.07 -35.36
C ILE A 70 31.72 19.36 -36.46
N TYR A 71 31.46 18.08 -36.70
CA TYR A 71 32.14 17.36 -37.78
C TYR A 71 31.78 17.92 -39.16
N GLY A 72 30.52 18.25 -39.40
CA GLY A 72 30.09 18.86 -40.66
C GLY A 72 30.72 20.24 -40.93
N ILE A 73 31.04 21.01 -39.89
CA ILE A 73 31.75 22.31 -40.05
C ILE A 73 33.15 22.10 -40.66
N TYR A 74 33.88 21.05 -40.26
CA TYR A 74 35.29 20.87 -40.64
C TYR A 74 35.54 19.85 -41.77
N ASP A 75 34.58 18.99 -42.08
CA ASP A 75 34.71 17.91 -43.06
C ASP A 75 33.57 17.97 -44.10
N GLU A 76 33.93 18.14 -45.38
CA GLU A 76 32.98 18.27 -46.49
C GLU A 76 32.13 17.01 -46.69
N GLN A 77 32.71 15.82 -46.50
CA GLN A 77 31.97 14.56 -46.64
C GLN A 77 30.93 14.45 -45.51
N ARG A 78 31.31 14.82 -44.28
CA ARG A 78 30.36 14.89 -43.15
C ARG A 78 29.29 15.96 -43.36
N ALA A 79 29.64 17.10 -43.93
CA ALA A 79 28.69 18.17 -44.24
C ALA A 79 27.56 17.74 -45.20
N LYS A 80 27.85 16.79 -46.10
CA LYS A 80 26.85 16.26 -47.04
C LYS A 80 25.76 15.44 -46.35
N GLU A 81 26.10 14.77 -45.25
CA GLU A 81 25.22 13.84 -44.52
C GLU A 81 24.61 14.44 -43.24
N MET A 82 25.19 15.52 -42.70
CA MET A 82 24.83 16.05 -41.38
C MET A 82 23.35 16.46 -41.26
N ASP A 83 22.72 16.96 -42.32
CA ASP A 83 21.31 17.38 -42.27
C ASP A 83 20.38 16.18 -42.10
N ALA A 84 20.67 15.07 -42.77
CA ALA A 84 19.93 13.82 -42.62
C ALA A 84 20.10 13.26 -41.20
N ASN A 85 21.32 13.28 -40.66
CA ASN A 85 21.64 12.79 -39.31
C ASN A 85 20.98 13.66 -38.23
N VAL A 86 21.14 14.99 -38.30
CA VAL A 86 20.49 15.93 -37.37
C VAL A 86 18.97 15.82 -37.46
N ALA A 87 18.40 15.68 -38.66
CA ALA A 87 16.96 15.51 -38.82
C ALA A 87 16.44 14.22 -38.16
N LYS A 88 17.22 13.13 -38.23
CA LYS A 88 16.89 11.85 -37.57
C LYS A 88 16.88 12.01 -36.05
N LEU A 89 17.97 12.52 -35.49
CA LEU A 89 18.11 12.76 -34.05
C LEU A 89 17.05 13.73 -33.52
N SER A 90 16.74 14.78 -34.29
CA SER A 90 15.68 15.74 -33.99
C SER A 90 14.30 15.07 -33.90
N ARG A 91 13.96 14.15 -34.82
CA ARG A 91 12.69 13.38 -34.75
C ARG A 91 12.60 12.49 -33.51
N GLU A 92 13.71 11.86 -33.13
CA GLU A 92 13.79 11.05 -31.91
C GLU A 92 13.58 11.93 -30.67
N ALA A 93 14.26 13.09 -30.61
CA ALA A 93 14.11 14.05 -29.52
C ALA A 93 12.67 14.59 -29.43
N MET A 94 12.04 14.91 -30.55
CA MET A 94 10.63 15.35 -30.58
C MET A 94 9.67 14.28 -30.05
N THR A 95 9.93 12.99 -30.32
CA THR A 95 9.11 11.89 -29.80
C THR A 95 9.17 11.85 -28.28
N ILE A 96 10.38 11.88 -27.71
CA ILE A 96 10.57 11.87 -26.25
C ILE A 96 9.93 13.11 -25.60
N THR A 97 10.10 14.27 -26.23
CA THR A 97 9.56 15.55 -25.75
C THR A 97 8.02 15.55 -25.72
N ARG A 98 7.36 14.93 -26.71
CA ARG A 98 5.90 14.76 -26.74
C ARG A 98 5.38 13.81 -25.67
N GLU A 99 6.15 12.79 -25.29
CA GLU A 99 5.77 11.94 -24.16
C GLU A 99 5.87 12.71 -22.84
N LEU A 100 6.94 13.48 -22.65
CA LEU A 100 7.12 14.30 -21.46
C LEU A 100 6.05 15.39 -21.34
N SER A 101 5.56 15.94 -22.46
CA SER A 101 4.52 16.98 -22.45
C SER A 101 3.12 16.48 -22.02
N GLN A 102 2.93 15.17 -21.91
CA GLN A 102 1.71 14.58 -21.33
C GLN A 102 1.59 14.89 -19.83
N THR A 103 2.72 15.02 -19.15
CA THR A 103 2.78 15.46 -17.75
C THR A 103 2.55 16.97 -17.70
N VAL A 104 1.46 17.40 -17.05
CA VAL A 104 1.05 18.82 -16.97
C VAL A 104 2.18 19.71 -16.46
N ALA A 105 2.92 19.25 -15.45
CA ALA A 105 4.02 20.01 -14.86
C ALA A 105 5.22 20.21 -15.82
N LEU A 106 5.37 19.34 -16.83
CA LEU A 106 6.50 19.37 -17.77
C LEU A 106 6.17 20.02 -19.11
N ARG A 107 4.89 20.28 -19.38
CA ARG A 107 4.39 20.71 -20.69
C ARG A 107 5.09 21.94 -21.25
N ASP A 108 5.26 22.98 -20.43
CA ASP A 108 5.86 24.24 -20.88
C ASP A 108 7.34 24.08 -21.21
N LEU A 109 8.09 23.34 -20.38
CA LEU A 109 9.51 23.06 -20.61
C LEU A 109 9.70 22.13 -21.82
N ALA A 110 8.85 21.11 -21.97
CA ALA A 110 8.83 20.27 -23.15
C ALA A 110 8.57 21.07 -24.43
N SER A 111 7.62 22.02 -24.41
CA SER A 111 7.35 22.90 -25.56
C SER A 111 8.54 23.78 -25.95
N ARG A 112 9.35 24.23 -24.98
CA ARG A 112 10.59 24.98 -25.26
C ARG A 112 11.62 24.11 -25.96
N ILE A 113 11.85 22.89 -25.46
CA ILE A 113 12.75 21.92 -26.10
C ILE A 113 12.28 21.60 -27.53
N GLU A 114 10.99 21.35 -27.73
CA GLU A 114 10.45 21.09 -29.08
C GLU A 114 10.75 22.25 -30.03
N THR A 115 10.65 23.49 -29.54
CA THR A 115 10.98 24.69 -30.29
C THR A 115 12.48 24.74 -30.61
N SER A 116 13.36 24.70 -29.61
CA SER A 116 14.82 24.84 -29.83
C SER A 116 15.41 23.69 -30.66
N VAL A 117 14.94 22.45 -30.48
CA VAL A 117 15.30 21.29 -31.31
C VAL A 117 14.84 21.47 -32.76
N SER A 118 13.62 21.96 -32.98
CA SER A 118 13.08 22.22 -34.32
C SER A 118 13.85 23.34 -35.02
N GLU A 119 14.16 24.41 -34.29
CA GLU A 119 14.92 25.54 -34.81
C GLU A 119 16.34 25.15 -35.19
N TYR A 120 17.02 24.37 -34.35
CA TYR A 120 18.35 23.85 -34.64
C TYR A 120 18.34 23.02 -35.92
N SER A 121 17.47 22.01 -36.02
CA SER A 121 17.33 21.14 -37.19
C SER A 121 17.00 21.91 -38.48
N ARG A 122 16.06 22.86 -38.39
CA ARG A 122 15.67 23.72 -39.52
C ARG A 122 16.83 24.62 -39.96
N TYR A 123 17.59 25.18 -39.02
CA TYR A 123 18.76 26.00 -39.31
C TYR A 123 19.86 25.17 -39.97
N THR A 124 20.10 23.93 -39.51
CA THR A 124 21.04 22.98 -40.14
C THR A 124 20.72 22.79 -41.62
N GLN A 125 19.45 22.52 -41.94
CA GLN A 125 19.00 22.24 -43.30
C GLN A 125 18.99 23.47 -44.20
N ARG A 126 18.43 24.59 -43.71
CA ARG A 126 18.15 25.76 -44.55
C ARG A 126 19.32 26.72 -44.69
N GLN A 127 20.24 26.73 -43.73
CA GLN A 127 21.28 27.74 -43.66
C GLN A 127 22.67 27.13 -43.46
N ALA A 128 22.86 26.28 -42.44
CA ALA A 128 24.20 25.79 -42.11
C ALA A 128 24.79 24.92 -43.23
N LYS A 129 24.08 23.88 -43.69
CA LYS A 129 24.57 22.99 -44.75
C LYS A 129 24.91 23.70 -46.05
N PRO A 130 24.01 24.52 -46.65
CA PRO A 130 24.35 25.27 -47.85
C PRO A 130 25.57 26.18 -47.65
N THR A 131 25.65 26.88 -46.52
CA THR A 131 26.75 27.81 -46.23
C THR A 131 28.10 27.07 -46.08
N ILE A 132 28.09 25.91 -45.41
CA ILE A 132 29.27 25.06 -45.23
C ILE A 132 29.75 24.53 -46.58
N LEU A 133 28.86 24.03 -47.43
CA LEU A 133 29.22 23.51 -48.75
C LEU A 133 29.76 24.61 -49.69
N SER A 134 29.14 25.80 -49.70
CA SER A 134 29.66 26.95 -50.46
C SER A 134 31.04 27.41 -49.97
N TYR A 135 31.32 27.31 -48.66
CA TYR A 135 32.65 27.57 -48.13
C TYR A 135 33.68 26.55 -48.63
N PHE A 136 33.38 25.25 -48.62
CA PHE A 136 34.26 24.22 -49.19
C PHE A 136 34.50 24.40 -50.69
N ASN A 137 33.50 24.88 -51.43
CA ASN A 137 33.61 25.20 -52.86
C ASN A 137 34.34 26.54 -53.16
N GLN A 138 34.85 27.23 -52.13
CA GLN A 138 35.51 28.55 -52.25
C GLN A 138 34.61 29.67 -52.79
N GLU A 139 33.29 29.52 -52.65
CA GLU A 139 32.27 30.49 -53.12
C GLU A 139 31.87 31.51 -52.03
N LEU A 140 32.41 31.37 -50.81
CA LEU A 140 32.01 32.13 -49.63
C LEU A 140 33.21 32.71 -48.88
N GLU A 141 33.10 33.98 -48.48
CA GLU A 141 34.11 34.62 -47.62
C GLU A 141 34.12 34.03 -46.19
N GLU A 142 35.33 33.95 -45.62
CA GLU A 142 35.57 33.38 -44.29
C GLU A 142 34.79 34.09 -43.17
N VAL A 143 34.62 35.41 -43.26
CA VAL A 143 33.85 36.20 -42.27
C VAL A 143 32.40 35.73 -42.20
N ARG A 144 31.78 35.47 -43.35
CA ARG A 144 30.38 35.02 -43.43
C ARG A 144 30.22 33.58 -42.95
N TYR A 145 31.20 32.73 -43.23
CA TYR A 145 31.27 31.38 -42.68
C TYR A 145 31.38 31.38 -41.16
N ASN A 146 32.31 32.16 -40.59
CA ASN A 146 32.52 32.27 -39.15
C ASN A 146 31.29 32.83 -38.42
N ALA A 147 30.59 33.80 -39.02
CA ALA A 147 29.32 34.30 -38.50
C ALA A 147 28.26 33.18 -38.41
N MET A 148 28.10 32.38 -39.48
CA MET A 148 27.19 31.23 -39.49
C MET A 148 27.57 30.19 -38.44
N VAL A 149 28.86 29.86 -38.29
CA VAL A 149 29.35 28.92 -37.27
C VAL A 149 29.03 29.41 -35.86
N SER A 150 29.21 30.71 -35.59
CA SER A 150 28.86 31.31 -34.30
C SER A 150 27.37 31.21 -34.01
N GLU A 151 26.52 31.56 -34.98
CA GLU A 151 25.07 31.44 -34.85
C GLU A 151 24.63 29.98 -34.66
N TYR A 152 25.25 29.03 -35.38
CA TYR A 152 24.93 27.62 -35.25
C TYR A 152 25.26 27.08 -33.86
N ARG A 153 26.41 27.48 -33.31
CA ARG A 153 26.81 27.16 -31.93
C ARG A 153 25.87 27.76 -30.89
N ALA A 154 25.39 28.99 -31.12
CA ALA A 154 24.42 29.64 -30.23
C ALA A 154 23.10 28.84 -30.19
N LYS A 155 22.53 28.48 -31.33
CA LYS A 155 21.31 27.65 -31.38
C LYS A 155 21.48 26.29 -30.70
N GLY A 156 22.68 25.69 -30.83
CA GLY A 156 23.00 24.45 -30.13
C GLY A 156 23.16 24.62 -28.61
N ALA A 157 23.57 25.81 -28.15
CA ALA A 157 23.63 26.16 -26.74
C ALA A 157 22.23 26.38 -26.17
N ASP A 158 21.36 27.12 -26.87
CA ASP A 158 19.96 27.36 -26.48
C ASP A 158 19.21 26.02 -26.27
N MET A 159 19.38 25.08 -27.21
CA MET A 159 18.82 23.73 -27.09
C MET A 159 19.31 22.97 -25.85
N MET A 160 20.61 23.05 -25.53
CA MET A 160 21.15 22.41 -24.33
C MET A 160 20.68 23.10 -23.05
N GLU A 161 20.49 24.41 -23.07
CA GLU A 161 19.97 25.18 -21.94
C GLU A 161 18.53 24.77 -21.62
N ASP A 162 17.66 24.64 -22.62
CA ASP A 162 16.28 24.18 -22.44
C ASP A 162 16.22 22.77 -21.84
N ILE A 163 17.06 21.85 -22.33
CA ILE A 163 17.15 20.47 -21.80
C ILE A 163 17.67 20.46 -20.37
N ASN A 164 18.67 21.30 -20.07
CA ASN A 164 19.20 21.42 -18.71
C ASN A 164 18.17 22.02 -17.75
N ALA A 165 17.38 23.01 -18.20
CA ALA A 165 16.28 23.57 -17.42
C ALA A 165 15.23 22.50 -17.07
N LEU A 166 14.89 21.64 -18.02
CA LEU A 166 14.01 20.48 -17.78
C LEU A 166 14.61 19.50 -16.76
N SER A 167 15.91 19.19 -16.88
CA SER A 167 16.63 18.32 -15.93
C SER A 167 16.60 18.86 -14.50
N LEU A 168 16.87 20.17 -14.36
CA LEU A 168 16.82 20.86 -13.06
C LEU A 168 15.40 20.91 -12.48
N PHE A 169 14.37 20.98 -13.31
CA PHE A 169 12.98 20.99 -12.87
C PHE A 169 12.47 19.62 -12.43
N ILE A 170 12.88 18.54 -13.12
CA ILE A 170 12.45 17.17 -12.81
C ILE A 170 12.99 16.68 -11.47
N ASN A 171 14.22 17.05 -11.12
CA ASN A 171 14.84 16.60 -9.86
C ASN A 171 13.99 16.89 -8.60
N PRO A 172 13.56 18.14 -8.32
CA PRO A 172 12.73 18.45 -7.16
C PRO A 172 11.29 17.94 -7.31
N LEU A 173 10.77 17.81 -8.53
CA LEU A 173 9.43 17.26 -8.77
C LEU A 173 9.38 15.79 -8.37
N VAL A 174 10.36 15.00 -8.83
CA VAL A 174 10.54 13.60 -8.45
C VAL A 174 10.71 13.45 -6.95
N GLU A 175 11.54 14.29 -6.33
CA GLU A 175 11.75 14.23 -4.89
C GLU A 175 10.47 14.53 -4.10
N LYS A 176 9.68 15.51 -4.55
CA LYS A 176 8.41 15.87 -3.94
C LYS A 176 7.37 14.76 -4.10
N ASP A 177 7.23 14.20 -5.29
CA ASP A 177 6.22 13.16 -5.57
C ASP A 177 6.56 11.86 -4.83
N LEU A 178 7.85 11.50 -4.71
CA LEU A 178 8.29 10.37 -3.89
C LEU A 178 8.01 10.60 -2.40
N LYS A 179 8.36 11.78 -1.87
CA LYS A 179 8.07 12.13 -0.47
C LYS A 179 6.57 12.15 -0.17
N ALA A 180 5.76 12.68 -1.09
CA ALA A 180 4.31 12.68 -0.95
C ALA A 180 3.76 11.25 -0.95
N SER A 181 4.25 10.40 -1.85
CA SER A 181 3.88 8.99 -1.90
C SER A 181 4.31 8.21 -0.66
N ASP A 182 5.49 8.50 -0.09
CA ASP A 182 5.95 7.90 1.17
C ASP A 182 5.05 8.30 2.35
N VAL A 183 4.67 9.58 2.44
CA VAL A 183 3.75 10.07 3.49
C VAL A 183 2.37 9.44 3.35
N GLU A 184 1.86 9.28 2.13
CA GLU A 184 0.58 8.63 1.87
C GLU A 184 0.64 7.14 2.26
N ALA A 185 1.73 6.44 1.90
CA ALA A 185 1.97 5.06 2.30
C ALA A 185 2.06 4.91 3.83
N ASP A 186 2.77 5.81 4.52
CA ASP A 186 2.85 5.83 5.98
C ASP A 186 1.47 6.01 6.63
N GLN A 187 0.62 6.87 6.07
CA GLN A 187 -0.76 7.06 6.56
C GLN A 187 -1.62 5.81 6.36
N MET A 188 -1.50 5.13 5.22
CA MET A 188 -2.19 3.86 4.95
C MET A 188 -1.75 2.77 5.94
N ILE A 189 -0.44 2.62 6.17
CA ILE A 189 0.12 1.66 7.14
C ILE A 189 -0.34 1.99 8.57
N MET A 190 -0.34 3.26 8.96
CA MET A 190 -0.80 3.68 10.29
C MET A 190 -2.29 3.37 10.48
N THR A 191 -3.13 3.63 9.47
CA THR A 191 -4.56 3.35 9.52
C THR A 191 -4.84 1.85 9.65
N ALA A 192 -4.11 1.01 8.89
CA ALA A 192 -4.16 -0.44 9.04
C ALA A 192 -3.70 -0.90 10.44
N GLY A 193 -2.64 -0.30 10.99
CA GLY A 193 -2.14 -0.59 12.35
C GLY A 193 -3.14 -0.23 13.46
N VAL A 194 -3.86 0.88 13.32
CA VAL A 194 -4.95 1.28 14.23
C VAL A 194 -6.12 0.30 14.13
N ALA A 195 -6.50 -0.10 12.92
CA ALA A 195 -7.57 -1.09 12.72
C ALA A 195 -7.23 -2.45 13.36
N MET A 196 -6.00 -2.93 13.19
CA MET A 196 -5.52 -4.17 13.85
C MET A 196 -5.54 -4.06 15.38
N SER A 197 -5.06 -2.94 15.91
CA SER A 197 -5.04 -2.69 17.36
C SER A 197 -6.47 -2.68 17.94
N GLY A 198 -7.41 -2.03 17.24
CA GLY A 198 -8.83 -2.03 17.60
C GLY A 198 -9.42 -3.44 17.61
N ALA A 199 -9.11 -4.26 16.61
CA ALA A 199 -9.57 -5.65 16.55
C ALA A 199 -9.06 -6.50 17.72
N MET A 200 -7.80 -6.32 18.13
CA MET A 200 -7.23 -6.99 19.32
C MET A 200 -7.96 -6.60 20.60
N ILE A 201 -8.28 -5.32 20.78
CA ILE A 201 -9.05 -4.84 21.94
C ILE A 201 -10.43 -5.49 21.98
N VAL A 202 -11.12 -5.53 20.83
CA VAL A 202 -12.43 -6.19 20.73
C VAL A 202 -12.33 -7.68 21.08
N ALA A 203 -11.30 -8.38 20.59
CA ALA A 203 -11.07 -9.78 20.93
C ALA A 203 -10.85 -10.00 22.43
N MET A 204 -10.05 -9.14 23.08
CA MET A 204 -9.84 -9.19 24.53
C MET A 204 -11.14 -8.97 25.31
N LEU A 205 -11.95 -7.98 24.92
CA LEU A 205 -13.25 -7.71 25.54
C LEU A 205 -14.21 -8.89 25.39
N PHE A 206 -14.21 -9.55 24.24
CA PHE A 206 -14.99 -10.77 24.03
C PHE A 206 -14.53 -11.93 24.91
N GLY A 207 -13.21 -12.13 25.05
CA GLY A 207 -12.64 -13.14 25.94
C GLY A 207 -13.04 -12.91 27.40
N TRP A 208 -12.97 -11.65 27.86
CA TRP A 208 -13.47 -11.26 29.18
C TRP A 208 -14.95 -11.58 29.34
N TRP A 209 -15.78 -11.17 28.38
CA TRP A 209 -17.23 -11.40 28.44
C TRP A 209 -17.59 -12.89 28.51
N MET A 210 -16.94 -13.72 27.69
CA MET A 210 -17.12 -15.18 27.69
C MET A 210 -16.77 -15.84 29.03
N SER A 211 -15.71 -15.35 29.69
CA SER A 211 -15.34 -15.80 31.05
C SER A 211 -16.50 -15.61 32.04
N GLY A 212 -17.23 -14.49 31.95
CA GLY A 212 -18.37 -14.22 32.81
C GLY A 212 -19.59 -15.10 32.54
N VAL A 213 -19.87 -15.43 31.28
CA VAL A 213 -21.08 -16.17 30.88
C VAL A 213 -20.96 -17.67 31.13
N ILE A 214 -19.77 -18.25 30.92
CA ILE A 214 -19.57 -19.71 30.94
C ILE A 214 -18.74 -20.15 32.14
N VAL A 215 -17.54 -19.59 32.30
CA VAL A 215 -16.57 -20.09 33.29
C VAL A 215 -17.12 -19.94 34.71
N LYS A 216 -17.71 -18.79 35.02
CA LYS A 216 -18.27 -18.51 36.36
C LYS A 216 -19.32 -19.55 36.82
N PRO A 217 -20.42 -19.80 36.11
CA PRO A 217 -21.41 -20.77 36.57
C PRO A 217 -20.93 -22.23 36.52
N LEU A 218 -19.92 -22.54 35.70
CA LEU A 218 -19.27 -23.85 35.68
C LEU A 218 -18.44 -24.09 36.96
N LEU A 219 -17.72 -23.06 37.42
CA LEU A 219 -17.01 -23.07 38.71
C LEU A 219 -17.98 -23.16 39.89
N GLU A 220 -19.10 -22.45 39.85
CA GLU A 220 -20.14 -22.52 40.89
C GLU A 220 -20.71 -23.94 41.01
N LEU A 221 -21.03 -24.59 39.88
CA LEU A 221 -21.51 -25.98 39.88
C LEU A 221 -20.45 -26.94 40.42
N GLN A 222 -19.17 -26.75 40.05
CA GLN A 222 -18.08 -27.58 40.54
C GLN A 222 -17.91 -27.46 42.06
N ASP A 223 -18.06 -26.25 42.61
CA ASP A 223 -18.00 -26.03 44.06
C ASP A 223 -19.17 -26.70 44.80
N VAL A 224 -20.39 -26.63 44.24
CA VAL A 224 -21.56 -27.33 44.79
C VAL A 224 -21.34 -28.84 44.84
N MET A 225 -20.83 -29.43 43.75
CA MET A 225 -20.53 -30.87 43.71
C MET A 225 -19.44 -31.26 44.71
N ARG A 226 -18.43 -30.41 44.90
CA ARG A 226 -17.37 -30.65 45.89
C ARG A 226 -17.90 -30.62 47.32
N LYS A 227 -18.80 -29.68 47.65
CA LYS A 227 -19.47 -29.61 48.96
C LYS A 227 -20.39 -30.81 49.20
N LEU A 228 -21.14 -31.22 48.18
CA LEU A 228 -21.96 -32.43 48.23
C LEU A 228 -21.12 -33.68 48.52
N ALA A 229 -19.99 -33.85 47.84
CA ALA A 229 -19.06 -34.95 48.08
C ALA A 229 -18.43 -34.92 49.49
N GLY A 230 -18.31 -33.73 50.08
CA GLY A 230 -17.91 -33.52 51.48
C GLY A 230 -19.01 -33.80 52.50
N GLY A 231 -20.21 -34.22 52.08
CA GLY A 231 -21.33 -34.56 52.95
C GLY A 231 -22.29 -33.40 53.24
N ASP A 232 -22.08 -32.22 52.66
CA ASP A 232 -23.01 -31.10 52.80
C ASP A 232 -24.21 -31.28 51.86
N LEU A 233 -25.31 -31.80 52.40
CA LEU A 233 -26.55 -32.03 51.67
C LEU A 233 -27.43 -30.77 51.56
N ASN A 234 -27.04 -29.64 52.17
CA ASN A 234 -27.81 -28.38 52.16
C ASN A 234 -27.43 -27.43 51.01
N VAL A 235 -26.44 -27.78 50.20
CA VAL A 235 -26.07 -27.00 49.03
C VAL A 235 -27.10 -27.06 47.90
N LYS A 236 -27.15 -26.01 47.08
CA LYS A 236 -28.00 -25.91 45.89
C LYS A 236 -27.20 -25.32 44.73
N ALA A 237 -27.27 -25.96 43.56
CA ALA A 237 -26.76 -25.43 42.31
C ALA A 237 -27.73 -24.39 41.70
N SER A 238 -27.20 -23.44 40.95
CA SER A 238 -28.00 -22.47 40.18
C SER A 238 -28.86 -23.19 39.13
N ASP A 239 -30.17 -22.92 39.13
CA ASP A 239 -31.17 -23.52 38.23
C ASP A 239 -31.83 -22.50 37.29
N GLU A 240 -31.32 -21.27 37.27
CA GLU A 240 -31.89 -20.15 36.50
C GLU A 240 -31.56 -20.23 35.00
N GLY A 241 -32.56 -20.56 34.18
CA GLY A 241 -32.49 -20.52 32.71
C GLY A 241 -32.94 -21.82 32.04
N THR A 242 -32.91 -21.86 30.71
CA THR A 242 -33.26 -23.06 29.92
C THR A 242 -32.08 -23.65 29.14
N ASN A 243 -30.87 -23.11 29.31
CA ASN A 243 -29.65 -23.65 28.69
C ASN A 243 -29.15 -24.93 29.38
N GLU A 244 -28.14 -25.57 28.79
CA GLU A 244 -27.57 -26.84 29.24
C GLU A 244 -26.97 -26.74 30.65
N LEU A 245 -26.43 -25.59 31.04
CA LEU A 245 -25.86 -25.36 32.38
C LEU A 245 -26.95 -25.31 33.45
N SER A 246 -28.08 -24.65 33.14
CA SER A 246 -29.24 -24.60 34.03
C SER A 246 -29.91 -25.97 34.16
N ARG A 247 -29.91 -26.75 33.07
CA ARG A 247 -30.40 -28.13 33.08
C ARG A 247 -29.53 -29.02 33.96
N LEU A 248 -28.21 -28.90 33.84
CA LEU A 248 -27.25 -29.63 34.67
C LEU A 248 -27.35 -29.23 36.16
N GLY A 249 -27.57 -27.95 36.46
CA GLY A 249 -27.84 -27.49 37.83
C GLY A 249 -29.11 -28.07 38.43
N ARG A 250 -30.20 -28.19 37.63
CA ARG A 250 -31.43 -28.88 38.05
C ARG A 250 -31.21 -30.36 38.31
N ASP A 251 -30.48 -31.05 37.43
CA ASP A 251 -30.19 -32.48 37.58
C ASP A 251 -29.32 -32.74 38.83
N ALA A 252 -28.36 -31.85 39.12
CA ALA A 252 -27.58 -31.89 40.35
C ALA A 252 -28.46 -31.69 41.60
N ASN A 253 -29.34 -30.69 41.60
CA ASN A 253 -30.28 -30.44 42.70
C ASN A 253 -31.23 -31.63 42.94
N GLN A 254 -31.68 -32.30 41.87
CA GLN A 254 -32.49 -33.52 41.98
C GLN A 254 -31.71 -34.65 42.66
N THR A 255 -30.44 -34.82 42.29
CA THR A 255 -29.55 -35.83 42.89
C THR A 255 -29.30 -35.54 44.38
N ILE A 256 -29.06 -34.28 44.74
CA ILE A 256 -28.92 -33.83 46.14
C ILE A 256 -30.20 -34.13 46.93
N GLY A 257 -31.38 -33.84 46.36
CA GLY A 257 -32.67 -34.13 46.98
C GLY A 257 -32.89 -35.62 47.23
N GLN A 258 -32.53 -36.47 46.27
CA GLN A 258 -32.60 -37.93 46.41
C GLN A 258 -31.65 -38.43 47.50
N LEU A 259 -30.38 -38.00 47.49
CA LEU A 259 -29.41 -38.34 48.54
C LEU A 259 -29.89 -37.93 49.93
N ARG A 260 -30.41 -36.70 50.07
CA ARG A 260 -30.96 -36.20 51.34
C ARG A 260 -32.14 -37.05 51.82
N SER A 261 -33.05 -37.42 50.91
CA SER A 261 -34.17 -38.31 51.24
C SER A 261 -33.69 -39.70 51.64
N THR A 262 -32.74 -40.29 50.91
CA THR A 262 -32.19 -41.61 51.22
C THR A 262 -31.53 -41.61 52.60
N VAL A 263 -30.62 -40.67 52.86
CA VAL A 263 -29.96 -40.52 54.18
C VAL A 263 -30.99 -40.31 55.29
N GLY A 264 -32.01 -39.48 55.07
CA GLY A 264 -33.10 -39.27 56.02
C GLY A 264 -33.89 -40.55 56.33
N THR A 265 -34.21 -41.36 55.32
CA THR A 265 -34.89 -42.65 55.49
C THR A 265 -34.02 -43.64 56.27
N TRP A 266 -32.72 -43.72 55.98
CA TRP A 266 -31.78 -44.57 56.71
C TRP A 266 -31.66 -44.15 58.19
N LEU A 267 -31.52 -42.85 58.47
CA LEU A 267 -31.49 -42.33 59.84
C LEU A 267 -32.79 -42.60 60.59
N CYS A 268 -33.94 -42.41 59.95
CA CYS A 268 -35.24 -42.69 60.56
C CYS A 268 -35.43 -44.18 60.86
N CYS A 269 -34.95 -45.06 59.98
CA CYS A 269 -34.95 -46.52 60.20
C CYS A 269 -34.01 -46.92 61.35
N LEU A 270 -32.82 -46.33 61.44
CA LEU A 270 -31.86 -46.55 62.53
C LEU A 270 -32.45 -46.15 63.89
N ILE A 271 -33.02 -44.95 64.00
CA ILE A 271 -33.67 -44.47 65.24
C ILE A 271 -34.81 -45.41 65.65
N ARG A 272 -35.62 -45.86 64.68
CA ARG A 272 -36.74 -46.77 64.95
C ARG A 272 -36.29 -48.18 65.36
N LEU A 273 -35.13 -48.65 64.92
CA LEU A 273 -34.54 -49.92 65.38
C LEU A 273 -33.99 -49.79 66.80
N GLU A 274 -33.44 -48.64 67.16
CA GLU A 274 -32.93 -48.34 68.49
C GLU A 274 -34.08 -48.26 69.53
N ASP A 275 -35.19 -47.60 69.17
CA ASP A 275 -36.41 -47.54 69.99
C ASP A 275 -37.11 -48.90 70.18
N MET A 276 -36.86 -49.88 69.31
CA MET A 276 -37.38 -51.26 69.48
C MET A 276 -36.43 -52.16 70.27
N ALA A 277 -35.18 -51.74 70.48
CA ALA A 277 -34.16 -52.48 71.21
C ALA A 277 -34.03 -52.03 72.69
N ALA A 278 -34.62 -50.88 73.05
CA ALA A 278 -34.75 -50.37 74.41
C ALA A 278 -36.07 -50.80 75.07
#